data_AF-B0EMH6-F1
#
_entry.id   AF-B0EMH6-F1
#
_cell.length_a   1.000
_cell.length_b   1.000
_cell.length_c   1.000
_cell.angle_alpha   90.00
_cell.angle_beta   90.00
_cell.angle_gamma   90.00
#
_symmetry.space_group_name_H-M   'P 1'
#
loop_
_entity.id
_entity.type
_entity.pdbx_description
1 polymer ?
#
loop_
_entity_poly.entity_id
_entity_poly.type
_entity_poly.pdbx_seq_one_letter_code
_entity_poly.pdbx_strand_id
1 'polypeptide(L)'
;MQVLMILSSALLRDTVEDTDTTFEELEEHFGKQITQYVREVTDDKKLKVTRKKLQIEHSGTISYGGKMIKYADKIQNMGSIISTVPCPFKPYEVAQGYMVWGKK
;
A
#
# COMPACT_ATOMS: atom_id res chain seq x y z
N MET A 1 -1.32 16.97 15.06
CA MET A 1 0.00 16.48 14.61
C MET A 1 -0.07 15.12 13.91
N GLN A 2 -0.70 14.09 14.51
CA GLN A 2 -0.69 12.71 13.97
C GLN A 2 -1.40 12.54 12.62
N VAL A 3 -2.49 13.27 12.37
CA VAL A 3 -3.22 13.24 11.08
C VAL A 3 -2.32 13.67 9.91
N LEU A 4 -1.54 14.74 10.09
CA LEU A 4 -0.64 15.24 9.04
C LEU A 4 0.40 14.19 8.66
N MET A 5 0.96 13.47 9.65
CA MET A 5 1.94 12.42 9.38
C MET A 5 1.36 11.26 8.58
N ILE A 6 0.11 10.85 8.87
CA ILE A 6 -0.59 9.81 8.12
C ILE A 6 -0.82 10.25 6.68
N LEU A 7 -1.25 11.51 6.46
CA LEU A 7 -1.47 12.05 5.12
C LEU A 7 -0.17 12.16 4.31
N SER A 8 0.91 12.69 4.92
CA SER A 8 2.22 12.73 4.28
C SER A 8 2.72 11.34 3.92
N SER A 9 2.57 10.37 4.82
CA SER A 9 2.98 8.98 4.56
C SER A 9 2.13 8.33 3.47
N ALA A 10 0.84 8.64 3.39
CA ALA A 10 -0.03 8.15 2.31
C ALA A 10 0.39 8.66 0.93
N LEU A 11 0.88 9.90 0.85
CA LEU A 11 1.44 10.46 -0.39
C LEU A 11 2.75 9.77 -0.79
N LEU A 12 3.54 9.35 0.18
CA LEU A 12 4.88 8.77 -0.02
C LEU A 12 4.89 7.24 -0.07
N ARG A 13 3.75 6.58 0.17
CA ARG A 13 3.67 5.13 0.47
C ARG A 13 4.36 4.22 -0.54
N ASP A 14 4.33 4.60 -1.82
CA ASP A 14 4.88 3.80 -2.91
C ASP A 14 6.29 4.25 -3.33
N THR A 15 6.85 5.34 -2.78
CA THR A 15 8.14 5.89 -3.22
C THR A 15 9.28 4.87 -3.09
N VAL A 16 9.42 4.24 -1.92
CA VAL A 16 10.44 3.20 -1.70
C VAL A 16 10.16 1.92 -2.50
N GLU A 17 8.89 1.66 -2.85
CA GLU A 17 8.53 0.46 -3.62
C GLU A 17 8.72 0.65 -5.13
N ASP A 18 8.45 1.84 -5.66
CA ASP A 18 8.29 2.13 -7.09
C ASP A 18 9.41 3.00 -7.67
N THR A 19 10.31 3.52 -6.84
CA THR A 19 11.37 4.46 -7.24
C THR A 19 12.70 4.11 -6.56
N ASP A 20 13.75 4.90 -6.83
CA ASP A 20 15.07 4.73 -6.20
C ASP A 20 15.16 5.32 -4.78
N THR A 21 14.07 5.89 -4.24
CA THR A 21 14.01 6.48 -2.91
C THR A 21 14.32 5.47 -1.80
N THR A 22 15.14 5.88 -0.83
CA THR A 22 15.50 5.05 0.33
C THR A 22 14.78 5.48 1.60
N PHE A 23 14.76 4.61 2.62
CA PHE A 23 14.21 4.99 3.92
C PHE A 23 15.07 6.03 4.62
N GLU A 24 16.38 6.03 4.37
CA GLU A 24 17.32 7.00 4.91
C GLU A 24 17.04 8.39 4.35
N GLU A 25 16.79 8.50 3.04
CA GLU A 25 16.36 9.75 2.39
C GLU A 25 15.01 10.23 2.97
N LEU A 26 14.04 9.34 3.16
CA LEU A 26 12.77 9.69 3.78
C LEU A 26 12.93 10.21 5.22
N GLU A 27 13.81 9.61 6.01
CA GLU A 27 14.04 10.03 7.39
C GLU A 27 14.73 11.38 7.45
N GLU A 28 15.68 11.64 6.55
CA GLU A 28 16.34 12.95 6.43
C GLU A 28 15.34 14.06 6.08
N HIS A 29 14.45 13.84 5.11
CA HIS A 29 13.55 14.88 4.60
C HIS A 29 12.24 15.02 5.38
N PHE A 30 11.70 13.93 5.92
CA PHE A 30 10.35 13.89 6.52
C PHE A 30 10.33 13.42 7.98
N GLY A 31 11.48 12.95 8.49
CA GLY A 31 11.63 12.49 9.85
C GLY A 31 11.17 11.05 10.09
N LYS A 32 11.53 10.57 11.27
CA LYS A 32 11.41 9.15 11.67
C LYS A 32 9.98 8.61 11.64
N GLN A 33 9.00 9.40 12.09
CA GLN A 33 7.62 8.90 12.22
C GLN A 33 6.95 8.64 10.87
N ILE A 34 7.18 9.52 9.87
CA ILE A 34 6.68 9.32 8.49
C ILE A 34 7.37 8.12 7.87
N THR A 35 8.69 8.04 8.02
CA THR A 35 9.50 6.92 7.52
C THR A 35 9.03 5.58 8.10
N GLN A 36 8.69 5.54 9.39
CA GLN A 36 8.14 4.35 10.02
C GLN A 36 6.80 3.94 9.39
N TYR A 37 5.88 4.88 9.16
CA TYR A 37 4.62 4.55 8.49
C TYR A 37 4.82 4.07 7.07
N VAL A 38 5.71 4.71 6.29
CA VAL A 38 6.04 4.25 4.94
C VAL A 38 6.60 2.83 4.99
N ARG A 39 7.55 2.55 5.90
CA ARG A 39 8.13 1.22 6.08
C ARG A 39 7.10 0.14 6.45
N GLU A 40 6.09 0.46 7.25
CA GLU A 40 5.00 -0.47 7.59
C GLU A 40 4.11 -0.82 6.39
N VAL A 41 4.08 0.04 5.36
CA VAL A 41 3.20 -0.15 4.20
C VAL A 41 3.93 -0.51 2.91
N THR A 42 5.26 -0.43 2.88
CA THR A 42 6.10 -0.91 1.76
C THR A 42 6.16 -2.43 1.73
N ASP A 43 5.90 -3.03 0.56
CA ASP A 43 6.09 -4.46 0.37
C ASP A 43 7.45 -4.81 -0.24
N ASP A 44 7.93 -6.04 0.02
CA ASP A 44 9.04 -6.61 -0.74
C ASP A 44 8.57 -7.12 -2.11
N LYS A 45 8.84 -6.33 -3.15
CA LYS A 45 8.52 -6.68 -4.55
C LYS A 45 9.26 -7.91 -5.09
N LYS A 46 10.32 -8.39 -4.43
CA LYS A 46 11.01 -9.63 -4.84
C LYS A 46 10.11 -10.86 -4.64
N LEU A 47 9.09 -10.76 -3.78
CA LEU A 47 8.21 -11.87 -3.39
C LEU A 47 6.92 -11.92 -4.21
N LYS A 48 6.97 -12.30 -5.48
CA LYS A 48 5.78 -12.27 -6.38
C LYS A 48 4.53 -12.98 -5.83
N VAL A 49 4.64 -14.24 -5.45
CA VAL A 49 3.49 -15.06 -5.00
C VAL A 49 3.20 -14.84 -3.51
N THR A 50 4.25 -14.77 -2.69
CA THR A 50 4.13 -14.71 -1.23
C THR A 50 3.73 -13.33 -0.73
N ARG A 51 3.97 -12.25 -1.49
CA ARG A 51 3.65 -10.86 -1.09
C ARG A 51 2.19 -10.70 -0.67
N LYS A 52 1.24 -11.23 -1.47
CA LYS A 52 -0.20 -11.11 -1.15
C LYS A 52 -0.58 -11.80 0.16
N LYS A 53 0.09 -12.89 0.51
CA LYS A 53 -0.10 -13.62 1.78
C LYS A 53 0.50 -12.83 2.94
N LEU A 54 1.73 -12.33 2.79
CA LEU A 54 2.40 -11.51 3.79
C LEU A 54 1.64 -10.21 4.08
N GLN A 55 0.99 -9.60 3.08
CA GLN A 55 0.13 -8.44 3.30
C GLN A 55 -1.01 -8.74 4.29
N ILE A 56 -1.63 -9.92 4.20
CA ILE A 56 -2.73 -10.34 5.09
C ILE A 56 -2.19 -10.62 6.50
N GLU A 57 -1.05 -11.29 6.61
CA GLU A 57 -0.43 -11.60 7.91
C GLU A 57 0.05 -10.32 8.62
N HIS A 58 0.61 -9.37 7.86
CA HIS A 58 1.15 -8.13 8.40
C HIS A 58 0.08 -7.10 8.75
N SER A 59 -1.07 -7.08 8.05
CA SER A 59 -2.12 -6.07 8.28
C SER A 59 -2.64 -6.03 9.71
N GLY A 60 -2.63 -7.17 10.41
CA GLY A 60 -3.03 -7.25 11.82
C GLY A 60 -2.07 -6.56 12.78
N THR A 61 -0.76 -6.55 12.46
CA THR A 61 0.33 -6.18 13.37
C THR A 61 0.84 -4.75 13.20
N ILE A 62 0.50 -4.07 12.10
CA ILE A 62 0.91 -2.67 11.88
C ILE A 62 0.13 -1.68 12.74
N SER A 63 0.70 -0.47 12.86
CA SER A 63 0.12 0.62 13.63
C SER A 63 -1.23 1.08 13.09
N TYR A 64 -1.98 1.85 13.89
CA TYR A 64 -3.23 2.47 13.44
C TYR A 64 -3.02 3.33 12.18
N GLY A 65 -1.95 4.12 12.14
CA GLY A 65 -1.61 4.95 10.96
C GLY A 65 -1.32 4.10 9.73
N GLY A 66 -0.54 3.03 9.87
CA GLY A 66 -0.28 2.06 8.80
C GLY A 66 -1.57 1.40 8.28
N LYS A 67 -2.50 1.03 9.18
CA LYS A 67 -3.82 0.48 8.81
C LYS A 67 -4.62 1.48 7.98
N MET A 68 -4.69 2.74 8.39
CA MET A 68 -5.42 3.78 7.66
C MET A 68 -4.87 3.96 6.24
N ILE A 69 -3.55 3.95 6.08
CA ILE A 69 -2.90 4.06 4.76
C ILE A 69 -3.22 2.83 3.90
N LYS A 70 -3.08 1.61 4.43
CA LYS A 70 -3.42 0.39 3.67
C LYS A 70 -4.89 0.31 3.28
N TYR A 71 -5.81 0.75 4.15
CA TYR A 71 -7.23 0.78 3.82
C TYR A 71 -7.53 1.80 2.72
N ALA A 72 -6.97 3.00 2.80
CA ALA A 72 -7.14 4.01 1.77
C ALA A 72 -6.61 3.53 0.41
N ASP A 73 -5.42 2.92 0.40
CA ASP A 73 -4.83 2.33 -0.81
C ASP A 73 -5.70 1.23 -1.41
N LYS A 74 -6.20 0.29 -0.59
CA LYS A 74 -7.09 -0.78 -1.05
C LYS A 74 -8.40 -0.23 -1.63
N ILE A 75 -9.03 0.73 -0.95
CA ILE A 75 -10.28 1.35 -1.42
C ILE A 75 -10.07 2.03 -2.77
N GLN A 76 -9.01 2.83 -2.91
CA GLN A 76 -8.71 3.51 -4.17
C GLN A 76 -8.43 2.52 -5.30
N ASN A 77 -7.61 1.49 -5.04
CA ASN A 77 -7.28 0.48 -6.03
C ASN A 77 -8.50 -0.33 -6.48
N MET A 78 -9.36 -0.76 -5.54
CA MET A 78 -10.60 -1.46 -5.87
C MET A 78 -11.57 -0.56 -6.65
N GLY A 79 -11.72 0.70 -6.23
CA GLY A 79 -12.54 1.67 -6.95
C GLY A 79 -12.09 1.88 -8.40
N SER A 80 -10.78 2.01 -8.62
CA SER A 80 -10.16 2.13 -9.96
C SER A 80 -10.39 0.89 -10.82
N ILE A 81 -10.30 -0.31 -10.24
CA ILE A 81 -10.61 -1.55 -10.97
C ILE A 81 -12.08 -1.60 -11.36
N ILE A 82 -13.00 -1.27 -10.44
CA ILE A 82 -14.44 -1.29 -10.71
C ILE A 82 -14.79 -0.30 -11.83
N SER A 83 -14.25 0.91 -11.80
CA SER A 83 -14.55 1.94 -12.81
C SER A 83 -13.97 1.66 -14.20
N THR A 84 -13.02 0.72 -14.30
CA THR A 84 -12.36 0.36 -15.57
C THR A 84 -12.83 -0.97 -16.15
N VAL A 85 -13.74 -1.68 -15.48
CA VAL A 85 -14.36 -2.90 -15.99
C VAL A 85 -15.62 -2.54 -16.81
N PRO A 86 -15.80 -3.10 -18.02
CA PRO A 86 -14.94 -4.06 -18.70
C PRO A 86 -13.66 -3.42 -19.27
N CYS A 87 -12.52 -4.05 -19.02
CA CYS A 87 -11.23 -3.61 -19.53
C CYS A 87 -10.84 -4.47 -20.75
N PRO A 88 -10.57 -3.88 -21.93
CA PRO A 88 -10.22 -4.64 -23.13
C PRO A 88 -8.88 -5.39 -23.03
N PHE A 89 -8.04 -5.04 -22.06
CA PHE A 89 -6.69 -5.59 -21.89
C PHE A 89 -6.52 -6.47 -20.65
N LYS A 90 -7.56 -6.58 -19.78
CA LYS A 90 -7.50 -7.38 -18.56
C LYS A 90 -8.74 -8.28 -18.44
N PRO A 91 -8.59 -9.60 -18.27
CA PRO A 91 -9.70 -10.50 -18.03
C PRO A 91 -10.48 -10.14 -16.77
N TYR A 92 -11.78 -10.41 -16.78
CA TYR A 92 -12.68 -10.13 -15.66
C TYR A 92 -12.28 -10.87 -14.38
N GLU A 93 -11.72 -12.07 -14.52
CA GLU A 93 -11.23 -12.93 -13.45
C GLU A 93 -10.09 -12.26 -12.66
N VAL A 94 -9.27 -11.43 -13.32
CA VAL A 94 -8.21 -10.67 -12.65
C VAL A 94 -8.81 -9.63 -11.71
N ALA A 95 -9.86 -8.94 -12.14
CA ALA A 95 -10.60 -7.98 -11.30
C ALA A 95 -11.28 -8.70 -10.13
N GLN A 96 -11.97 -9.82 -10.38
CA GLN A 96 -12.59 -10.63 -9.32
C GLN A 96 -11.56 -11.14 -8.31
N GLY A 97 -10.43 -11.68 -8.78
CA GLY A 97 -9.36 -12.17 -7.92
C GLY A 97 -8.76 -11.06 -7.05
N TYR A 98 -8.69 -9.83 -7.57
CA TYR A 98 -8.30 -8.67 -6.77
C TYR A 98 -9.31 -8.36 -5.66
N MET A 99 -10.62 -8.40 -5.94
CA MET A 99 -11.66 -8.14 -4.93
C MET A 99 -11.67 -9.20 -3.82
N VAL A 100 -11.53 -10.48 -4.19
CA VAL A 100 -11.47 -11.59 -3.23
C VAL A 100 -10.27 -11.45 -2.29
N TRP A 101 -9.12 -11.05 -2.84
CA TRP A 101 -7.93 -10.79 -2.04
C TRP A 101 -8.06 -9.53 -1.19
N GLY A 102 -8.58 -8.43 -1.73
CA GLY A 102 -8.72 -7.16 -1.02
C GLY A 102 -9.69 -7.20 0.17
N LYS A 103 -10.55 -8.22 0.24
CA LYS A 103 -11.43 -8.49 1.38
C LYS A 103 -10.71 -9.14 2.58
N LYS A 104 -9.54 -9.73 2.35
CA LYS A 104 -8.74 -10.41 3.39
C LYS A 104 -7.75 -9.45 4.02
#